data_AF-Q0G2U9-F1
#
_entry.id   AF-Q0G2U9-F1
#
_cell.length_a   1.000
_cell.length_b   1.000
_cell.length_c   1.000
_cell.angle_alpha   90.00
_cell.angle_beta   90.00
_cell.angle_gamma   90.00
#
_symmetry.space_group_name_H-M   'P 1'
#
loop_
_entity.id
_entity.type
_entity.pdbx_description
1 polymer ?
#
loop_
_entity_poly.entity_id
_entity_poly.type
_entity_poly.pdbx_seq_one_letter_code
_entity_poly.pdbx_strand_id
1 'polypeptide(L)' 'MNTSPITKWEVAEAYFTFANSSFGISVCFAASVAIVAFSIWYGTWHETKDFAKHVDMT' A
#
# COMPACT_ATOMS: atom_id res chain seq x y z
N MET A 1 -21.11 -19.73 8.55
CA MET A 1 -21.38 -18.32 8.84
C MET A 1 -20.66 -17.47 7.82
N ASN A 2 -21.42 -16.86 6.89
CA ASN A 2 -20.92 -15.99 5.82
C ASN A 2 -21.66 -14.65 5.91
N THR A 3 -21.51 -13.98 7.05
CA THR A 3 -22.10 -12.67 7.31
C THR A 3 -21.09 -11.59 6.96
N SER A 4 -20.96 -11.36 5.66
CA SER A 4 -20.25 -10.21 5.09
C SER A 4 -21.22 -9.38 4.25
N PRO A 5 -21.18 -8.04 4.32
CA PRO A 5 -20.33 -7.19 5.17
C PRO A 5 -21.03 -6.78 6.48
N ILE A 6 -20.26 -6.61 7.57
CA ILE A 6 -20.71 -5.87 8.77
C ILE A 6 -20.88 -4.40 8.35
N THR A 7 -22.13 -3.94 8.29
CA THR A 7 -22.46 -2.57 7.89
C THR A 7 -22.53 -1.61 9.08
N LYS A 8 -22.69 -2.11 10.31
CA LYS A 8 -22.78 -1.31 11.54
C LYS A 8 -22.20 -2.08 12.72
N TRP A 9 -21.43 -1.39 13.55
CA TRP A 9 -21.25 -1.75 14.96
C TRP A 9 -22.36 -1.04 15.73
N GLU A 10 -22.90 -1.62 16.80
CA GLU A 10 -24.15 -1.16 17.44
C GLU A 10 -24.23 0.35 17.76
N VAL A 11 -23.08 1.04 17.84
CA VAL A 11 -22.98 2.49 18.12
C VAL A 11 -22.13 3.27 17.11
N ALA A 12 -21.54 2.61 16.11
CA ALA A 12 -20.71 3.26 15.09
C ALA A 12 -20.95 2.58 13.75
N GLU A 13 -21.46 3.31 12.75
CA GLU A 13 -21.43 2.72 11.42
C GLU A 13 -19.97 2.52 11.02
N ALA A 14 -19.65 1.35 10.48
CA ALA A 14 -18.33 1.06 9.95
C ALA A 14 -18.18 1.86 8.65
N TYR A 15 -18.00 3.18 8.78
CA TYR A 15 -17.75 4.06 7.66
C TYR A 15 -16.32 3.85 7.21
N PHE A 16 -16.12 2.85 6.35
CA PHE A 16 -15.00 2.93 5.44
C PHE A 16 -15.27 4.13 4.53
N THR A 17 -14.53 5.22 4.74
CA THR A 17 -14.71 6.53 4.08
C THR A 17 -14.93 6.44 2.57
N PHE A 18 -14.42 5.38 1.93
CA PHE A 18 -14.52 5.15 0.50
C PHE A 18 -15.15 3.82 0.07
N ALA A 19 -15.61 2.95 0.98
CA ALA A 19 -16.04 1.59 0.58
C ALA A 19 -17.28 1.56 -0.33
N ASN A 20 -18.10 2.62 -0.31
CA ASN A 20 -19.28 2.73 -1.18
C ASN A 20 -19.01 3.57 -2.44
N SER A 21 -17.77 4.01 -2.66
CA SER A 21 -17.38 4.82 -3.82
C SER A 21 -16.35 4.05 -4.66
N SER A 22 -16.74 3.62 -5.85
CA SER A 22 -15.83 2.96 -6.80
C SER A 22 -14.60 3.82 -7.07
N PHE A 23 -14.77 5.14 -7.16
CA PHE A 23 -13.66 6.08 -7.32
C PHE A 23 -12.71 6.07 -6.11
N GLY A 24 -13.24 6.15 -4.90
CA GLY A 24 -12.42 6.13 -3.68
C GLY A 24 -11.65 4.83 -3.50
N ILE A 25 -12.27 3.69 -3.82
CA ILE A 25 -11.59 2.38 -3.85
C ILE A 25 -10.45 2.39 -4.87
N SER A 26 -10.68 2.88 -6.10
CA SER A 26 -9.65 2.93 -7.14
C SER A 26 -8.46 3.81 -6.73
N VAL A 27 -8.71 4.95 -6.08
CA VAL A 27 -7.64 5.83 -5.58
C VAL A 27 -6.82 5.15 -4.50
N CYS A 28 -7.46 4.53 -3.50
CA CYS A 28 -6.75 3.80 -2.44
C CYS A 28 -5.94 2.63 -3.00
N PHE A 29 -6.49 1.91 -3.99
CA PHE A 29 -5.79 0.82 -4.66
C PHE A 29 -4.56 1.32 -5.42
N ALA A 30 -4.70 2.38 -6.23
CA ALA A 30 -3.58 2.98 -6.95
C ALA A 30 -2.48 3.48 -6.00
N ALA A 31 -2.86 4.12 -4.89
CA ALA A 31 -1.90 4.57 -3.88
C ALA A 31 -1.13 3.39 -3.25
N SER A 32 -1.83 2.29 -2.95
CA SER A 32 -1.22 1.08 -2.39
C SER A 32 -0.18 0.47 -3.35
N VAL A 33 -0.53 0.34 -4.62
CA VAL A 33 0.38 -0.15 -5.67
C VAL A 33 1.61 0.77 -5.79
N ALA A 34 1.40 2.08 -5.81
CA ALA A 34 2.48 3.06 -5.92
C ALA A 34 3.46 2.97 -4.74
N ILE A 35 2.97 2.82 -3.50
CA ILE A 35 3.82 2.69 -2.30
C ILE A 35 4.68 1.43 -2.38
N VAL A 36 4.10 0.29 -2.77
CA VAL A 36 4.84 -0.97 -2.88
C VAL A 36 5.90 -0.87 -3.98
N ALA A 37 5.52 -0.41 -5.18
CA ALA A 37 6.45 -0.24 -6.29
C ALA A 37 7.60 0.71 -5.93
N PHE A 38 7.30 1.83 -5.29
CA PHE A 38 8.29 2.78 -4.82
C PHE A 38 9.24 2.16 -3.79
N SER A 39 8.73 1.39 -2.84
CA SER A 39 9.54 0.74 -1.80
C SER A 39 10.54 -0.25 -2.39
N ILE A 40 10.10 -1.06 -3.37
CA ILE A 40 10.96 -2.00 -4.10
C ILE A 40 12.02 -1.25 -4.90
N TRP A 41 11.62 -0.24 -5.66
CA TRP A 41 12.55 0.57 -6.46
C TRP A 41 13.59 1.28 -5.58
N TYR A 42 13.16 1.88 -4.47
CA TYR A 42 14.04 2.57 -3.55
C TYR A 42 15.04 1.59 -2.90
N GLY A 43 14.56 0.42 -2.46
CA GLY A 43 15.43 -0.62 -1.89
C GLY A 43 16.49 -1.09 -2.88
N THR A 44 16.08 -1.47 -4.09
CA THR A 44 17.00 -1.94 -5.15
C THR A 44 18.01 -0.86 -5.57
N TRP A 45 17.59 0.41 -5.64
CA TRP A 45 18.50 1.52 -5.92
C TRP A 45 19.52 1.75 -4.80
N HIS A 46 19.09 1.66 -3.54
CA HIS A 46 19.97 1.76 -2.38
C HIS A 46 21.01 0.65 -2.37
N GLU A 47 20.57 -0.60 -2.56
CA GLU A 47 21.47 -1.75 -2.60
C GLU A 47 22.49 -1.61 -3.74
N THR A 48 22.06 -1.22 -4.94
CA THR A 48 22.96 -1.02 -6.08
C THR A 48 24.06 0.01 -5.78
N LYS A 49 23.73 1.09 -5.07
CA LYS A 49 24.71 2.10 -4.66
C LYS A 49 25.70 1.58 -3.63
N ASP A 50 25.24 0.81 -2.66
CA ASP A 50 26.11 0.23 -1.63
C ASP A 50 27.04 -0.83 -2.22
N PHE A 51 26.55 -1.68 -3.14
CA PHE A 51 27.39 -2.62 -3.88
C PHE A 51 28.44 -1.92 -4.75
N ALA A 52 28.07 -0.85 -5.46
CA ALA A 52 29.02 -0.08 -6.25
C ALA A 52 30.13 0.54 -5.37
N LYS A 53 29.77 1.02 -4.17
CA LYS A 53 30.74 1.57 -3.22
C LYS A 53 31.71 0.52 -2.68
N HIS A 54 31.26 -0.73 -2.50
CA HIS A 54 32.13 -1.81 -2.02
C HIS A 54 33.10 -2.36 -3.08
N VAL A 55 32.76 -2.31 -4.36
CA VAL A 55 33.66 -2.73 -5.46
C VAL A 55 34.83 -1.75 -5.66
N ASP A 56 34.63 -0.45 -5.44
CA ASP A 56 35.70 0.55 -5.56
C ASP A 56 36.73 0.53 -4.41
N MET A 57 36.50 -0.26 -3.35
CA MET A 57 37.39 -0.37 -2.18
C MET A 57 38.25 -1.65 -2.15
N THR A 58 38.13 -2.52 -3.15
CA THR A 58 38.95 -3.74 -3.34
C THR A 58 39.81 -3.62 -4.58
#